data_AF-A0A8T3RUD4-F1
#
_entry.id   AF-A0A8T3RUD4-F1
#
_cell.length_a   1.000
_cell.length_b   1.000
_cell.length_c   1.000
_cell.angle_alpha   90.00
_cell.angle_beta   90.00
_cell.angle_gamma   90.00
#
_symmetry.space_group_name_H-M   'P 1'
#
loop_
_entity.id
_entity.type
_entity.pdbx_description
1 polymer ?
#
loop_
_entity_poly.entity_id
_entity_poly.type
_entity_poly.pdbx_seq_one_letter_code
_entity_poly.pdbx_strand_id
1 'polypeptide(L)'
;MPFTGGLVGAAAYDLVRHFEKLRPRRTNDTPLAAYVAPASLLVFDHLTRRVALLHAGSEDERLALRSEVIRALRGAVPAARARNGFERPRSSLDEPGYVEAVRHGQENIAAGDVYQLVLSVRFAGGCDIDPFEVYRALRLINPSPYMYFLRLGPCSIVGSSPEALVRLSQRRAELRPIAGTRSRGANFETDNRLEAE
;
A
#
# COMPACT_ATOMS: atom_id res chain seq x y z
N MET A 1 18.17 -12.64 -5.80
CA MET A 1 16.85 -12.00 -5.99
C MET A 1 16.21 -11.78 -4.62
N PRO A 2 15.58 -10.62 -4.35
CA PRO A 2 15.04 -10.30 -3.01
C PRO A 2 13.81 -11.13 -2.59
N PHE A 3 12.98 -11.55 -3.54
CA PHE A 3 11.79 -12.38 -3.31
C PHE A 3 11.71 -13.45 -4.40
N THR A 4 11.58 -14.71 -4.00
CA THR A 4 11.58 -15.87 -4.92
C THR A 4 10.34 -16.75 -4.78
N GLY A 5 9.40 -16.38 -3.90
CA GLY A 5 8.24 -17.18 -3.55
C GLY A 5 7.82 -16.95 -2.10
N GLY A 6 6.58 -17.31 -1.77
CA GLY A 6 6.00 -17.14 -0.44
C GLY A 6 4.63 -16.47 -0.50
N LEU A 7 4.07 -16.14 0.67
CA LEU A 7 2.77 -15.50 0.77
C LEU A 7 2.88 -14.00 0.46
N VAL A 8 2.00 -13.50 -0.40
CA VAL A 8 1.87 -12.08 -0.74
C VAL A 8 0.45 -11.63 -0.45
N GLY A 9 0.28 -10.53 0.27
CA GLY A 9 -1.05 -10.13 0.71
C GLY A 9 -1.03 -8.93 1.65
N ALA A 10 -2.10 -8.77 2.40
CA ALA A 10 -2.27 -7.69 3.36
C ALA A 10 -2.90 -8.22 4.66
N ALA A 11 -2.58 -7.55 5.76
CA ALA A 11 -3.21 -7.71 7.06
C ALA A 11 -3.83 -6.38 7.49
N ALA A 12 -5.05 -6.43 8.02
CA ALA A 12 -5.74 -5.28 8.57
C ALA A 12 -5.14 -4.90 9.94
N TYR A 13 -5.23 -3.61 10.29
CA TYR A 13 -4.80 -3.10 11.60
C TYR A 13 -5.42 -3.88 12.77
N ASP A 14 -6.70 -4.28 12.65
CA ASP A 14 -7.42 -5.01 13.70
C ASP A 14 -6.80 -6.37 14.07
N LEU A 15 -5.84 -6.89 13.30
CA LEU A 15 -5.05 -8.07 13.65
C LEU A 15 -4.27 -7.87 14.98
N VAL A 16 -3.96 -6.62 15.35
CA VAL A 16 -3.32 -6.27 16.63
C VAL A 16 -4.07 -6.80 17.86
N ARG A 17 -5.38 -7.03 17.74
CA ARG A 17 -6.25 -7.52 18.84
C ARG A 17 -5.95 -8.95 19.27
N HIS A 18 -5.20 -9.70 18.46
CA HIS A 18 -4.70 -11.01 18.84
C HIS A 18 -3.47 -10.92 19.75
N PHE A 19 -2.82 -9.76 19.81
CA PHE A 19 -1.64 -9.51 20.63
C PHE A 19 -1.96 -8.60 21.82
N GLU A 20 -2.90 -7.68 21.68
CA GLU A 20 -3.24 -6.66 22.67
C GLU A 20 -4.74 -6.63 23.04
N LYS A 21 -5.02 -6.27 24.30
CA LYS A 21 -6.40 -6.13 24.81
C LYS A 21 -6.97 -4.77 24.44
N LEU A 22 -7.85 -4.74 23.45
CA LEU A 22 -8.50 -3.52 22.95
C LEU A 22 -10.03 -3.63 23.05
N ARG A 23 -10.72 -2.47 23.04
CA ARG A 23 -12.19 -2.39 22.97
C ARG A 23 -12.71 -3.15 21.75
N PRO A 24 -13.90 -3.78 21.76
CA PRO A 24 -14.40 -4.57 20.64
C PRO A 24 -14.31 -3.89 19.28
N ARG A 25 -13.99 -4.68 18.24
CA ARG A 25 -13.90 -4.21 16.85
C ARG A 25 -15.27 -3.71 16.39
N ARG A 26 -15.30 -2.55 15.73
CA ARG A 26 -16.49 -2.12 14.97
C ARG A 26 -16.69 -3.09 13.81
N THR A 27 -17.85 -3.71 13.70
CA THR A 27 -18.17 -4.67 12.64
C THR A 27 -17.96 -4.05 11.25
N ASN A 28 -17.19 -4.75 10.42
CA ASN A 28 -17.05 -4.48 8.99
C ASN A 28 -16.71 -5.78 8.26
N ASP A 29 -16.96 -5.80 6.96
CA ASP A 29 -16.79 -6.99 6.11
C ASP A 29 -15.34 -7.18 5.63
N THR A 30 -14.41 -6.33 6.07
CA THR A 30 -13.00 -6.43 5.66
C THR A 30 -12.33 -7.62 6.36
N PRO A 31 -11.71 -8.56 5.62
CA PRO A 31 -10.98 -9.66 6.24
C PRO A 31 -9.81 -9.13 7.07
N LEU A 32 -9.48 -9.82 8.17
CA LEU A 32 -8.30 -9.48 8.99
C LEU A 32 -6.98 -9.70 8.25
N ALA A 33 -6.96 -10.65 7.33
CA ALA A 33 -5.81 -11.00 6.52
C ALA A 33 -6.28 -11.64 5.21
N ALA A 34 -5.62 -11.29 4.10
CA ALA A 34 -5.85 -11.91 2.80
C ALA A 34 -4.51 -12.06 2.08
N TYR A 35 -4.15 -13.31 1.74
CA TYR A 35 -2.86 -13.67 1.15
C TYR A 35 -3.05 -14.64 0.00
N VAL A 36 -2.15 -14.56 -0.98
CA VAL A 36 -2.01 -15.52 -2.07
C VAL A 36 -0.63 -16.17 -2.00
N ALA A 37 -0.56 -17.44 -2.35
CA ALA A 37 0.69 -18.15 -2.64
C ALA A 37 0.81 -18.23 -4.17
N PRO A 38 1.55 -17.32 -4.83
CA PRO A 38 1.64 -17.31 -6.28
C PRO A 38 2.44 -18.53 -6.75
N ALA A 39 1.85 -19.31 -7.66
CA ALA A 39 2.55 -20.39 -8.34
C ALA A 39 3.60 -19.87 -9.33
N SER A 40 3.43 -18.65 -9.85
CA SER A 40 4.35 -18.03 -10.81
C SER A 40 4.71 -16.61 -10.41
N LEU A 41 5.95 -16.22 -10.63
CA LEU A 41 6.45 -14.87 -10.39
C LEU A 41 7.18 -14.35 -11.63
N LEU A 42 6.80 -13.15 -12.07
CA LEU A 42 7.53 -12.40 -13.09
C LEU A 42 8.30 -11.27 -12.42
N VAL A 43 9.62 -11.37 -12.42
CA VAL A 43 10.53 -10.45 -11.73
C VAL A 43 11.23 -9.56 -12.74
N PHE A 44 11.04 -8.24 -12.62
CA PHE A 44 11.69 -7.25 -13.47
C PHE A 44 12.94 -6.72 -12.79
N ASP A 45 14.09 -6.95 -13.41
CA ASP A 45 15.35 -6.32 -13.03
C ASP A 45 15.57 -5.09 -13.92
N HIS A 46 15.27 -3.91 -13.36
CA HIS A 46 15.42 -2.65 -14.06
C HIS A 46 16.88 -2.24 -14.30
N LEU A 47 17.82 -2.72 -13.48
CA LEU A 47 19.24 -2.41 -13.63
C LEU A 47 19.82 -3.15 -14.84
N THR A 48 19.56 -4.45 -14.93
CA THR A 48 20.06 -5.27 -16.05
C THR A 48 19.12 -5.32 -17.25
N ARG A 49 17.94 -4.69 -17.15
CA ARG A 49 16.84 -4.73 -18.13
C ARG A 49 16.43 -6.15 -18.50
N ARG A 50 16.42 -7.05 -17.51
CA ARG A 50 16.06 -8.46 -17.67
C ARG A 50 14.77 -8.77 -16.95
N VAL A 51 14.11 -9.83 -17.40
CA VAL A 51 12.91 -10.36 -16.77
C VAL A 51 13.14 -11.84 -16.47
N ALA A 52 12.92 -12.23 -15.22
CA ALA A 52 12.98 -13.62 -14.79
C ALA A 52 11.56 -14.16 -14.57
N LEU A 53 11.30 -15.37 -15.03
CA LEU A 53 10.07 -16.10 -14.75
C LEU A 53 10.39 -17.28 -13.81
N LEU A 54 9.86 -17.21 -12.60
CA LEU A 54 9.85 -18.33 -11.65
C LEU A 54 8.50 -19.03 -11.73
N HIS A 55 8.49 -20.35 -11.64
CA HIS A 55 7.28 -21.15 -11.64
C HIS A 55 7.44 -22.34 -10.70
N ALA A 56 6.46 -22.55 -9.83
CA ALA A 56 6.31 -23.71 -8.98
C ALA A 56 5.42 -24.72 -9.70
N GLY A 57 6.05 -25.49 -10.60
CA GLY A 57 5.40 -26.48 -11.45
C GLY A 57 6.43 -27.19 -12.33
N SER A 58 5.95 -27.94 -13.30
CA SER A 58 6.80 -28.61 -14.29
C SER A 58 7.53 -27.62 -15.20
N GLU A 59 8.63 -28.07 -15.80
CA GLU A 59 9.36 -27.29 -16.79
C GLU A 59 8.50 -27.01 -18.04
N ASP A 60 7.64 -27.96 -18.43
CA ASP A 60 6.73 -27.81 -19.57
C ASP A 60 5.70 -26.69 -19.32
N GLU A 61 5.09 -26.64 -18.14
CA GLU A 61 4.19 -25.55 -17.74
C GLU A 61 4.91 -24.20 -17.73
N ARG A 62 6.16 -24.18 -17.22
CA ARG A 62 6.98 -22.97 -17.21
C ARG A 62 7.31 -22.48 -18.61
N LEU A 63 7.64 -23.38 -19.54
CA LEU A 63 7.94 -23.05 -20.94
C LEU A 63 6.70 -22.55 -21.70
N ALA A 64 5.54 -23.15 -21.44
CA ALA A 64 4.26 -22.68 -21.97
C ALA A 64 3.98 -21.25 -21.47
N LEU A 65 4.03 -21.02 -20.15
CA LEU A 65 3.82 -19.71 -19.55
C LEU A 65 4.83 -18.66 -20.05
N ARG A 66 6.10 -19.04 -20.23
CA ARG A 66 7.13 -18.17 -20.80
C ARG A 66 6.74 -17.66 -22.18
N SER A 67 6.20 -18.52 -23.04
CA SER A 67 5.75 -18.13 -24.38
C SER A 67 4.61 -17.12 -24.32
N GLU A 68 3.66 -17.29 -23.39
CA GLU A 68 2.57 -16.34 -23.17
C GLU A 68 3.08 -14.98 -22.67
N VAL A 69 3.99 -14.99 -21.68
CA VAL A 69 4.60 -13.77 -21.14
C VAL A 69 5.35 -13.02 -22.22
N ILE A 70 6.16 -13.69 -23.05
CA ILE A 70 6.90 -13.05 -24.15
C ILE A 70 5.93 -12.39 -25.14
N ARG A 71 4.85 -13.08 -25.50
CA ARG A 71 3.81 -12.55 -26.38
C ARG A 71 3.13 -11.32 -25.76
N ALA A 72 2.79 -11.37 -24.48
CA ALA A 72 2.16 -10.26 -23.76
C ALA A 72 3.09 -9.03 -23.68
N LEU A 73 4.37 -9.23 -23.34
CA LEU A 73 5.35 -8.16 -23.21
C LEU A 73 5.72 -7.50 -24.56
N ARG A 74 5.60 -8.23 -25.67
CA ARG A 74 5.78 -7.69 -27.03
C ARG A 74 4.51 -7.03 -27.59
N GLY A 75 3.36 -7.33 -27.00
CA GLY A 75 2.07 -6.79 -27.42
C GLY A 75 1.89 -5.32 -27.00
N ALA A 76 0.85 -4.70 -27.54
CA ALA A 76 0.44 -3.38 -27.08
C ALA A 76 -0.10 -3.47 -25.64
N VAL A 77 0.18 -2.43 -24.85
CA VAL A 77 -0.50 -2.25 -23.56
C VAL A 77 -2.00 -2.06 -23.86
N PRO A 78 -2.89 -2.90 -23.29
CA PRO A 78 -4.32 -2.77 -23.53
C PRO A 78 -4.80 -1.36 -23.21
N ALA A 79 -5.61 -0.78 -24.10
CA ALA A 79 -6.22 0.52 -23.86
C ALA A 79 -7.12 0.43 -22.61
N ALA A 80 -6.96 1.38 -21.70
CA ALA A 80 -7.85 1.50 -20.55
C ALA A 80 -9.29 1.74 -21.06
N ARG A 81 -10.25 1.00 -20.52
CA ARG A 81 -11.67 1.33 -20.73
C ARG A 81 -11.93 2.67 -20.04
N ALA A 82 -12.51 3.62 -20.76
CA ALA A 82 -12.88 4.92 -20.22
C ALA A 82 -14.07 4.82 -19.25
N ARG A 83 -13.80 4.34 -18.04
CA ARG A 83 -14.73 4.38 -16.90
C ARG A 83 -14.09 5.25 -15.84
N ASN A 84 -14.59 6.47 -15.74
CA ASN A 84 -14.02 7.52 -14.90
C ASN A 84 -15.06 8.07 -13.91
N GLY A 85 -16.16 7.32 -13.69
CA GLY A 85 -17.23 7.70 -12.78
C GLY A 85 -16.84 7.43 -11.35
N PHE A 86 -16.92 8.45 -10.50
CA PHE A 86 -16.76 8.31 -9.06
C PHE A 86 -17.72 9.25 -8.34
N GLU A 87 -18.24 8.78 -7.22
CA GLU A 87 -19.04 9.57 -6.32
C GLU A 87 -18.14 10.49 -5.49
N ARG A 88 -18.71 11.60 -5.00
CA ARG A 88 -18.03 12.40 -3.98
C ARG A 88 -17.85 11.52 -2.72
N PRO A 89 -16.62 11.38 -2.20
CA PRO A 89 -16.39 10.53 -1.05
C PRO A 89 -17.10 11.09 0.19
N ARG A 90 -17.74 10.20 0.95
CA ARG A 90 -18.32 10.46 2.27
C ARG A 90 -17.29 10.18 3.34
N SER A 91 -17.12 11.13 4.26
CA SER A 91 -16.25 10.98 5.41
C SER A 91 -16.91 10.15 6.52
N SER A 92 -16.12 9.38 7.26
CA SER A 92 -16.58 8.69 8.48
C SER A 92 -16.70 9.60 9.70
N LEU A 93 -16.13 10.79 9.63
CA LEU A 93 -16.16 11.81 10.67
C LEU A 93 -16.13 13.19 10.02
N ASP A 94 -16.99 14.10 10.45
CA ASP A 94 -17.00 15.46 9.93
C ASP A 94 -15.84 16.29 10.51
N GLU A 95 -15.62 17.47 9.94
CA GLU A 95 -14.53 18.34 10.34
C GLU A 95 -14.65 18.81 11.81
N PRO A 96 -15.81 19.29 12.30
CA PRO A 96 -15.96 19.64 13.71
C PRO A 96 -15.69 18.47 14.65
N GLY A 97 -16.20 17.28 14.33
CA GLY A 97 -15.95 16.07 15.10
C GLY A 97 -14.48 15.65 15.11
N TYR A 98 -13.76 15.84 14.00
CA TYR A 98 -12.32 15.57 13.93
C TYR A 98 -11.52 16.56 14.78
N VAL A 99 -11.84 17.86 14.70
CA VAL A 99 -11.19 18.90 15.53
C VAL A 99 -11.40 18.61 17.02
N GLU A 100 -12.60 18.20 17.41
CA GLU A 100 -12.88 17.83 18.80
C GLU A 100 -12.11 16.57 19.24
N ALA A 101 -11.99 15.57 18.36
CA ALA A 101 -11.17 14.39 18.63
C ALA A 101 -9.67 14.75 18.80
N VAL A 102 -9.16 15.72 18.01
CA VAL A 102 -7.80 16.25 18.17
C VAL A 102 -7.65 16.94 19.53
N ARG A 103 -8.61 17.78 19.92
CA ARG A 103 -8.62 18.47 21.22
C ARG A 103 -8.58 17.49 22.39
N HIS A 104 -9.44 16.47 22.36
CA HIS A 104 -9.40 15.38 23.35
C HIS A 104 -8.06 14.64 23.34
N GLY A 105 -7.47 14.41 22.17
CA GLY A 105 -6.13 13.82 22.05
C GLY A 105 -5.07 14.66 22.78
N GLN A 106 -5.10 15.98 22.61
CA GLN A 106 -4.19 16.91 23.28
C GLN A 106 -4.38 16.92 24.80
N GLU A 107 -5.63 16.83 25.28
CA GLU A 107 -5.92 16.71 26.72
C GLU A 107 -5.33 15.44 27.32
N ASN A 108 -5.48 14.28 26.66
CA ASN A 108 -4.89 13.02 27.10
C ASN A 108 -3.35 13.10 27.11
N ILE A 109 -2.75 13.79 26.14
CA ILE A 109 -1.30 14.02 26.11
C ILE A 109 -0.87 14.90 27.30
N ALA A 110 -1.60 15.99 27.57
CA ALA A 110 -1.31 16.89 28.68
C ALA A 110 -1.51 16.22 30.05
N ALA A 111 -2.47 15.31 30.17
CA ALA A 111 -2.70 14.51 31.37
C ALA A 111 -1.62 13.44 31.60
N GLY A 112 -0.80 13.14 30.58
CA GLY A 112 0.27 12.14 30.64
C GLY A 112 -0.19 10.71 30.29
N ASP A 113 -1.38 10.53 29.72
CA ASP A 113 -1.91 9.21 29.35
C ASP A 113 -1.16 8.60 28.16
N VAL A 114 -0.74 9.44 27.21
CA VAL A 114 0.00 9.05 26.00
C VAL A 114 0.94 10.16 25.55
N TYR A 115 2.06 9.81 24.91
CA TYR A 115 2.99 10.81 24.36
C TYR A 115 2.56 11.33 22.99
N GLN A 116 2.03 10.43 22.15
CA GLN A 116 1.58 10.73 20.80
C GLN A 116 0.49 9.75 20.39
N LEU A 117 -0.45 10.22 19.57
CA LEU A 117 -1.51 9.42 18.96
C LEU A 117 -1.74 9.88 17.52
N VAL A 118 -2.09 8.95 16.65
CA VAL A 118 -2.38 9.22 15.23
C VAL A 118 -3.87 9.00 15.00
N LEU A 119 -4.60 10.09 14.76
CA LEU A 119 -6.02 10.03 14.38
C LEU A 119 -6.15 9.87 12.87
N SER A 120 -7.17 9.15 12.44
CA SER A 120 -7.43 8.91 11.02
C SER A 120 -8.91 9.01 10.70
N VAL A 121 -9.22 9.47 9.50
CA VAL A 121 -10.59 9.58 8.97
C VAL A 121 -10.69 8.72 7.71
N ARG A 122 -11.77 7.95 7.59
CA ARG A 122 -12.02 7.13 6.40
C ARG A 122 -12.93 7.87 5.43
N PHE A 123 -12.53 7.93 4.18
CA PHE A 123 -13.34 8.44 3.07
C PHE A 123 -13.81 7.27 2.21
N ALA A 124 -15.08 7.24 1.83
CA ALA A 124 -15.64 6.17 1.00
C ALA A 124 -16.73 6.66 0.04
N GLY A 125 -16.77 6.10 -1.16
CA GLY A 125 -17.78 6.37 -2.19
C GLY A 125 -17.74 5.28 -3.27
N GLY A 126 -18.78 5.22 -4.09
CA GLY A 126 -18.78 4.34 -5.27
C GLY A 126 -17.89 4.86 -6.39
N CYS A 127 -17.29 3.96 -7.17
CA CYS A 127 -16.66 4.29 -8.45
C CYS A 127 -16.75 3.10 -9.41
N ASP A 128 -16.66 3.37 -10.71
CA ASP A 128 -16.62 2.34 -11.77
C ASP A 128 -15.23 2.22 -12.44
N ILE A 129 -14.25 2.93 -11.88
CA ILE A 129 -12.85 2.97 -12.32
C ILE A 129 -12.21 1.60 -12.12
N ASP A 130 -11.47 1.12 -13.13
CA ASP A 130 -10.66 -0.09 -12.96
C ASP A 130 -9.60 0.15 -11.86
N PRO A 131 -9.55 -0.70 -10.81
CA PRO A 131 -8.55 -0.56 -9.74
C PRO A 131 -7.10 -0.50 -10.24
N PHE A 132 -6.79 -1.11 -11.38
CA PHE A 132 -5.45 -1.04 -11.97
C PHE A 132 -5.16 0.35 -12.57
N GLU A 133 -6.15 1.07 -13.06
CA GLU A 133 -5.97 2.46 -13.50
C GLU A 133 -5.73 3.40 -12.30
N VAL A 134 -6.36 3.13 -11.15
CA VAL A 134 -6.04 3.82 -9.90
C VAL A 134 -4.57 3.61 -9.52
N TYR A 135 -4.07 2.39 -9.65
CA TYR A 135 -2.65 2.08 -9.41
C TYR A 135 -1.73 2.86 -10.35
N ARG A 136 -2.05 2.89 -11.64
CA ARG A 136 -1.27 3.63 -12.66
C ARG A 136 -1.24 5.13 -12.36
N ALA A 137 -2.39 5.72 -12.00
CA ALA A 137 -2.48 7.13 -11.62
C ALA A 137 -1.65 7.42 -10.36
N LEU A 138 -1.76 6.59 -9.32
CA LEU A 138 -0.96 6.75 -8.10
C LEU A 138 0.54 6.66 -8.37
N ARG A 139 0.97 5.74 -9.24
CA ARG A 139 2.38 5.59 -9.63
C ARG A 139 2.94 6.83 -10.33
N LEU A 140 2.10 7.57 -11.05
CA LEU A 140 2.49 8.81 -11.73
C LEU A 140 2.52 10.00 -10.77
N ILE A 141 1.52 10.12 -9.90
CA ILE A 141 1.34 11.30 -9.03
C ILE A 141 2.23 11.21 -7.79
N ASN A 142 2.27 10.05 -7.13
CA ASN A 142 2.96 9.85 -5.85
C ASN A 142 3.77 8.55 -5.89
N PRO A 143 4.87 8.48 -6.66
CA PRO A 143 5.74 7.30 -6.64
C PRO A 143 6.38 7.14 -5.27
N SER A 144 6.37 5.92 -4.74
CA SER A 144 7.03 5.57 -3.47
C SER A 144 7.88 4.30 -3.61
N PRO A 145 8.76 4.01 -2.64
CA PRO A 145 9.54 2.77 -2.63
C PRO A 145 8.67 1.51 -2.53
N TYR A 146 7.45 1.63 -1.98
CA TYR A 146 6.54 0.50 -1.74
C TYR A 146 5.20 0.72 -2.44
N MET A 147 5.22 0.63 -3.76
CA MET A 147 4.03 0.59 -4.62
C MET A 147 3.44 -0.82 -4.64
N TYR A 148 2.12 -0.93 -4.55
CA TYR A 148 1.45 -2.23 -4.66
C TYR A 148 0.07 -2.15 -5.30
N PHE A 149 -0.24 -3.19 -6.05
CA PHE A 149 -1.57 -3.52 -6.55
C PHE A 149 -1.82 -4.99 -6.22
N LEU A 150 -2.79 -5.25 -5.35
CA LEU A 150 -3.15 -6.60 -4.92
C LEU A 150 -4.60 -6.85 -5.31
N ARG A 151 -4.85 -7.92 -6.06
CA ARG A 151 -6.21 -8.41 -6.34
C ARG A 151 -6.42 -9.69 -5.52
N LEU A 152 -7.20 -9.58 -4.45
CA LEU A 152 -7.37 -10.61 -3.42
C LEU A 152 -8.85 -11.03 -3.37
N GLY A 153 -9.27 -11.82 -4.35
CA GLY A 153 -10.66 -12.27 -4.48
C GLY A 153 -11.62 -11.09 -4.74
N PRO A 154 -12.61 -10.84 -3.86
CA PRO A 154 -13.58 -9.75 -4.06
C PRO A 154 -13.01 -8.36 -3.78
N CYS A 155 -11.80 -8.25 -3.22
CA CYS A 155 -11.17 -6.98 -2.86
C CYS A 155 -9.95 -6.70 -3.74
N SER A 156 -9.77 -5.43 -4.12
CA SER A 156 -8.51 -4.93 -4.67
C SER A 156 -7.94 -3.88 -3.73
N ILE A 157 -6.64 -3.99 -3.44
CA ILE A 157 -5.90 -3.05 -2.60
C ILE A 157 -4.89 -2.35 -3.50
N VAL A 158 -4.94 -1.02 -3.48
CA VAL A 158 -4.04 -0.16 -4.25
C VAL A 158 -3.37 0.81 -3.30
N GLY A 159 -2.05 0.94 -3.39
CA GLY A 159 -1.35 1.88 -2.52
C GLY A 159 0.06 2.24 -2.98
N SER A 160 0.52 3.32 -2.37
CA SER A 160 1.86 3.88 -2.50
C SER A 160 2.34 4.19 -1.09
N SER A 161 3.02 3.25 -0.44
CA SER A 161 3.45 3.41 0.95
C SER A 161 4.83 4.08 1.01
N PRO A 162 4.98 5.18 1.78
CA PRO A 162 6.27 5.84 1.95
C PRO A 162 7.19 5.08 2.93
N GLU A 163 6.63 4.20 3.76
CA GLU A 163 7.32 3.59 4.89
C GLU A 163 7.11 2.07 4.92
N ALA A 164 8.12 1.34 5.39
CA ALA A 164 8.04 -0.09 5.65
C ALA A 164 7.81 -0.35 7.13
N LEU A 165 6.81 -1.18 7.44
CA LEU A 165 6.55 -1.62 8.81
C LEU A 165 7.75 -2.39 9.38
N VAL A 166 8.18 -3.46 8.71
CA VAL A 166 9.35 -4.24 9.12
C VAL A 166 9.88 -5.00 7.92
N ARG A 167 11.21 -5.13 7.83
CA ARG A 167 11.88 -5.96 6.83
C ARG A 167 12.69 -7.02 7.53
N LEU A 168 12.40 -8.29 7.26
CA LEU A 168 13.22 -9.42 7.71
C LEU A 168 14.08 -9.91 6.54
N SER A 169 15.39 -9.95 6.73
CA SER A 169 16.34 -10.49 5.77
C SER A 169 17.24 -11.50 6.46
N GLN A 170 17.18 -12.76 6.02
CA GLN A 170 17.80 -13.90 6.70
C GLN A 170 17.34 -13.97 8.17
N ARG A 171 18.20 -13.58 9.11
CA ARG A 171 17.92 -13.57 10.55
C ARG A 171 17.93 -12.17 11.16
N ARG A 172 17.94 -11.13 10.33
CA ARG A 172 17.99 -9.72 10.76
C ARG A 172 16.69 -9.00 10.43
N ALA A 173 16.00 -8.52 11.46
CA ALA A 173 14.87 -7.63 11.33
C ALA A 173 15.33 -6.17 11.36
N GLU A 174 14.75 -5.33 10.50
CA GLU A 174 15.03 -3.90 10.41
C GLU A 174 13.73 -3.10 10.30
N LEU A 175 13.70 -1.94 10.95
CA LEU A 175 12.68 -0.92 10.84
C LEU A 175 13.33 0.38 10.35
N ARG A 176 12.57 1.23 9.67
CA ARG A 176 13.01 2.59 9.30
C ARG A 176 11.90 3.58 9.65
N PRO A 177 11.72 3.89 10.95
CA PRO A 177 10.69 4.82 11.40
C PRO A 177 10.89 6.18 10.76
N ILE A 178 9.81 6.77 10.24
CA ILE A 178 9.80 8.14 9.72
C ILE A 178 8.93 8.99 10.64
N ALA A 179 9.49 10.07 11.17
CA ALA A 179 8.78 11.04 11.98
C ALA A 179 9.27 12.45 11.65
N GLY A 180 8.35 13.40 11.66
CA GLY A 180 8.59 14.77 11.19
C GLY A 180 8.28 14.91 9.70
N THR A 181 7.48 15.90 9.36
CA THR A 181 7.11 16.20 7.98
C THR A 181 7.29 17.69 7.73
N ARG A 182 7.98 18.01 6.64
CA ARG A 182 8.05 19.33 6.03
C ARG A 182 7.69 19.20 4.56
N SER A 183 7.01 20.19 4.02
CA SER A 183 6.82 20.28 2.57
C SER A 183 8.17 20.49 1.90
N ARG A 184 8.31 20.04 0.65
CA ARG A 184 9.46 20.44 -0.17
C ARG A 184 9.40 21.92 -0.48
N GLY A 185 10.56 22.57 -0.54
CA GLY A 185 10.70 23.95 -1.00
C GLY A 185 10.35 24.10 -2.48
N ALA A 186 9.92 25.29 -2.88
CA ALA A 186 9.66 25.60 -4.28
C ALA A 186 10.96 25.67 -5.11
N ASN A 187 12.11 25.83 -4.43
CA ASN A 187 13.44 25.89 -5.02
C ASN A 187 14.48 25.39 -4.00
N PHE A 188 15.73 25.23 -4.46
CA PHE A 188 16.83 24.69 -3.65
C PHE A 188 17.04 25.45 -2.32
N GLU A 189 17.00 26.77 -2.36
CA GLU A 189 17.23 27.60 -1.16
C GLU A 189 16.12 27.42 -0.12
N THR A 190 14.86 27.44 -0.56
CA THR A 190 13.72 27.22 0.34
C THR A 190 13.66 25.80 0.85
N ASP A 191 14.08 24.81 0.07
CA ASP A 191 14.13 23.41 0.48
C ASP A 191 15.17 23.19 1.59
N ASN A 192 16.38 23.74 1.41
CA ASN A 192 17.43 23.68 2.44
C ASN A 192 17.02 24.42 3.71
N ARG A 193 16.27 25.52 3.60
CA ARG A 193 15.76 26.22 4.78
C ARG A 193 14.74 25.37 5.52
N LEU A 194 13.78 24.75 4.81
CA LEU A 194 12.77 23.87 5.42
C LEU A 194 13.39 22.60 6.01
N GLU A 195 14.50 22.11 5.46
CA GLU A 195 15.26 21.00 6.03
C GLU A 195 15.90 21.36 7.39
N ALA A 196 16.32 22.60 7.56
CA ALA A 196 16.97 23.08 8.78
C ALA A 196 16.00 23.44 9.92
N GLU A 197 14.67 23.38 9.70
CA GLU A 197 13.59 23.72 10.66
C GLU A 197 13.03 22.52 11.44
#